data_AF-A0A1B6DJX6-F1
#
_entry.id   AF-A0A1B6DJX6-F1
#
_cell.length_a   1.000
_cell.length_b   1.000
_cell.length_c   1.000
_cell.angle_alpha   90.00
_cell.angle_beta   90.00
_cell.angle_gamma   90.00
#
_symmetry.space_group_name_H-M   'P 1'
#
loop_
_entity.id
_entity.type
_entity.pdbx_description
1 polymer ?
#
loop_
_entity_poly.entity_id
_entity_poly.type
_entity_poly.pdbx_seq_one_letter_code
_entity_poly.pdbx_strand_id
1 'polypeptide(L)'
;MLCKKMDALCIKSPVAKMRSIVTKLLYTRMSHLKEAAVYLAMFALDGFIRHGINSDKPVIVQNYYTKLLASIIIRGYGNISDMPPELWNEVSKKFPTELTKPDLTIYVDFNSSRVSTTTKVRNLLYSLFNNTMGPIRIIQKPLNDHEKTMDTIKNILLPHLDQNLNIVKDWY
;
A
#
# COMPACT_ATOMS: atom_id res chain seq x y z
N MET A 1 -0.24 -5.05 17.08
CA MET A 1 -1.00 -6.15 17.71
C MET A 1 -1.21 -7.33 16.76
N LEU A 2 -1.60 -7.12 15.49
CA LEU A 2 -1.75 -8.21 14.50
C LEU A 2 -0.44 -8.95 14.18
N CYS A 3 0.64 -8.21 13.92
CA CYS A 3 1.96 -8.76 13.59
C CYS A 3 2.47 -9.78 14.61
N LYS A 4 2.47 -9.37 15.89
CA LYS A 4 2.90 -10.23 17.00
C LYS A 4 2.01 -11.47 17.17
N LYS A 5 0.72 -11.35 16.86
CA LYS A 5 -0.22 -12.48 16.94
C LYS A 5 -0.09 -13.46 15.77
N MET A 6 0.53 -13.04 14.67
CA MET A 6 0.75 -13.83 13.46
C MET A 6 2.21 -14.24 13.27
N ASP A 7 3.07 -14.05 14.28
CA ASP A 7 4.54 -14.13 14.16
C ASP A 7 5.11 -13.50 12.86
N ALA A 8 4.45 -12.44 12.39
CA ALA A 8 4.69 -11.86 11.08
C ALA A 8 5.72 -10.74 11.17
N LEU A 9 6.58 -10.63 10.15
CA LEU A 9 7.47 -9.50 9.97
C LEU A 9 6.64 -8.28 9.56
N CYS A 10 6.48 -7.34 10.49
CA CYS A 10 5.76 -6.11 10.21
C CYS A 10 6.68 -4.98 9.76
N ILE A 11 6.55 -4.63 8.50
CA ILE A 11 7.33 -3.57 7.88
C ILE A 11 6.45 -2.34 7.76
N LYS A 12 6.78 -1.30 8.54
CA LYS A 12 6.30 0.05 8.26
C LYS A 12 7.12 0.59 7.10
N SER A 13 6.43 1.13 6.09
CA SER A 13 7.10 1.71 4.91
C SER A 13 8.31 2.58 5.31
N PRO A 14 9.53 2.28 4.79
CA PRO A 14 10.74 3.02 5.09
C PRO A 14 10.67 4.45 4.56
N VAL A 15 9.65 4.83 3.78
CA VAL A 15 9.33 6.24 3.48
C VAL A 15 9.29 7.08 4.77
N ALA A 16 8.91 6.49 5.91
CA ALA A 16 8.95 7.17 7.21
C ALA A 16 10.38 7.37 7.78
N LYS A 17 11.32 6.45 7.54
CA LYS A 17 12.73 6.54 7.98
C LYS A 17 13.59 7.32 6.99
N MET A 18 13.38 7.11 5.70
CA MET A 18 13.91 7.93 4.61
C MET A 18 13.23 9.29 4.54
N ARG A 19 12.18 9.55 5.35
CA ARG A 19 11.50 10.84 5.42
C ARG A 19 12.48 11.98 5.60
N SER A 20 13.53 11.83 6.41
CA SER A 20 14.56 12.85 6.59
C SER A 20 15.29 13.18 5.27
N ILE A 21 15.76 12.15 4.56
CA ILE A 21 16.48 12.28 3.29
C ILE A 21 15.54 12.80 2.20
N VAL A 22 14.37 12.18 2.05
CA VAL A 22 13.30 12.61 1.14
C VAL A 22 12.88 14.05 1.47
N THR A 23 12.77 14.45 2.74
CA THR A 23 12.42 15.82 3.15
C THR A 23 13.52 16.82 2.85
N LYS A 24 14.79 16.46 3.04
CA LYS A 24 15.93 17.28 2.61
C LYS A 24 15.94 17.45 1.09
N LEU A 25 15.70 16.39 0.33
CA LEU A 25 15.54 16.43 -1.12
C LEU A 25 14.25 17.16 -1.55
N LEU A 26 13.23 17.23 -0.69
CA LEU A 26 12.02 18.03 -0.95
C LEU A 26 12.32 19.54 -0.97
N TYR A 27 13.32 20.00 -0.22
CA TYR A 27 13.72 21.42 -0.16
C TYR A 27 14.58 21.89 -1.34
N THR A 28 15.16 20.99 -2.15
CA THR A 28 16.07 21.39 -3.24
C THR A 28 15.35 21.92 -4.49
N ARG A 29 14.01 22.03 -4.49
CA ARG A 29 13.15 22.42 -5.63
C ARG A 29 13.27 21.57 -6.91
N MET A 30 14.12 20.53 -6.93
CA MET A 30 14.28 19.64 -8.08
C MET A 30 13.25 18.51 -8.06
N SER A 31 12.22 18.58 -8.92
CA SER A 31 11.12 17.60 -9.00
C SER A 31 11.62 16.16 -9.23
N HIS A 32 12.52 15.96 -10.19
CA HIS A 32 13.03 14.63 -10.55
C HIS A 32 13.80 13.94 -9.40
N LEU A 33 14.56 14.69 -8.59
CA LEU A 33 15.26 14.12 -7.42
C LEU A 33 14.28 13.67 -6.33
N LYS A 34 13.13 14.35 -6.20
CA LYS A 34 12.09 13.98 -5.24
C LYS A 34 11.44 12.66 -5.63
N GLU A 35 11.15 12.49 -6.93
CA GLU A 35 10.60 11.26 -7.49
C GLU A 35 11.59 10.11 -7.35
N ALA A 36 12.85 10.31 -7.75
CA ALA A 36 13.90 9.29 -7.63
C ALA A 36 14.08 8.81 -6.17
N ALA A 37 14.07 9.71 -5.20
CA ALA A 37 14.19 9.34 -3.79
C ALA A 37 13.00 8.49 -3.30
N VAL A 38 11.81 8.79 -3.82
CA VAL A 38 10.58 8.04 -3.53
C VAL A 38 10.63 6.64 -4.14
N TYR A 39 11.09 6.50 -5.39
CA TYR A 39 11.30 5.19 -6.03
C TYR A 39 12.38 4.37 -5.31
N LEU A 40 13.52 4.98 -4.95
CA LEU A 40 14.59 4.30 -4.20
C LEU A 40 14.10 3.79 -2.84
N ALA A 41 13.27 4.57 -2.13
CA ALA A 41 12.68 4.12 -0.87
C ALA A 41 11.77 2.90 -1.05
N MET A 42 11.09 2.81 -2.19
CA MET A 42 10.24 1.69 -2.54
C MET A 42 11.03 0.43 -2.88
N PHE A 43 12.11 0.55 -3.65
CA PHE A 43 13.00 -0.58 -3.93
C PHE A 43 13.70 -1.08 -2.66
N ALA A 44 14.12 -0.17 -1.78
CA ALA A 44 14.66 -0.55 -0.49
C ALA A 44 13.64 -1.29 0.39
N LEU A 45 12.38 -0.83 0.43
CA LEU A 45 11.28 -1.54 1.10
C LEU A 45 11.14 -2.97 0.56
N ASP A 46 11.19 -3.10 -0.75
CA ASP A 46 11.02 -4.37 -1.42
C ASP A 46 12.13 -5.37 -1.08
N GLY A 47 13.38 -4.91 -0.94
CA GLY A 47 14.47 -5.73 -0.42
C GLY A 47 14.19 -6.29 0.98
N PHE A 48 13.61 -5.49 1.88
CA PHE A 48 13.21 -5.97 3.22
C PHE A 48 12.06 -6.97 3.17
N ILE A 49 11.11 -6.80 2.23
CA ILE A 49 10.02 -7.76 2.02
C ILE A 49 10.59 -9.11 1.57
N ARG A 50 11.43 -9.11 0.53
CA ARG A 50 12.08 -10.33 0.02
C ARG A 50 12.91 -11.03 1.08
N HIS A 51 13.65 -10.29 1.90
CA HIS A 51 14.40 -10.88 3.01
C HIS A 51 13.50 -11.58 4.04
N GLY A 52 12.34 -10.97 4.37
CA GLY A 52 11.36 -11.58 5.27
C GLY A 52 10.73 -12.85 4.70
N ILE A 53 10.35 -12.82 3.42
CA ILE A 53 9.79 -13.98 2.71
C ILE A 53 10.81 -15.12 2.67
N ASN A 54 12.07 -14.83 2.31
CA ASN A 54 13.16 -15.82 2.27
C ASN A 54 13.52 -16.40 3.65
N SER A 55 12.97 -15.85 4.72
CA SER A 55 13.14 -16.34 6.09
C SER A 55 11.92 -17.14 6.58
N ASP A 56 11.05 -17.58 5.66
CA ASP A 56 9.79 -18.30 5.91
C ASP A 56 8.86 -17.59 6.92
N LYS A 57 8.81 -16.25 6.86
CA LYS A 57 7.91 -15.45 7.71
C LYS A 57 6.85 -14.74 6.89
N PRO A 58 5.58 -14.74 7.34
CA PRO A 58 4.57 -13.86 6.77
C PRO A 58 5.02 -12.39 6.89
N VAL A 59 4.90 -11.62 5.82
CA VAL A 59 5.28 -10.21 5.80
C VAL A 59 4.05 -9.33 5.70
N ILE A 60 3.85 -8.46 6.68
CA ILE A 60 2.75 -7.48 6.68
C ILE A 60 3.34 -6.10 6.44
N VAL A 61 2.98 -5.49 5.31
CA VAL A 61 3.48 -4.18 4.90
C VAL A 61 2.39 -3.13 5.06
N GLN A 62 2.69 -2.06 5.80
CA GLN A 62 1.81 -0.90 5.89
C GLN A 62 2.20 0.14 4.85
N ASN A 63 1.21 0.66 4.12
CA ASN A 63 1.40 1.73 3.11
C ASN A 63 2.42 1.35 2.03
N TYR A 64 2.09 0.31 1.26
CA TYR A 64 2.86 -0.15 0.11
C TYR A 64 2.67 0.76 -1.13
N TYR A 65 2.82 0.24 -2.35
CA TYR A 65 2.83 0.98 -3.61
C TYR A 65 1.70 2.02 -3.77
N THR A 66 0.45 1.65 -3.49
CA THR A 66 -0.72 2.53 -3.68
C THR A 66 -0.64 3.84 -2.88
N LYS A 67 -0.08 3.81 -1.65
CA LYS A 67 0.06 5.03 -0.84
C LYS A 67 1.11 5.97 -1.43
N LEU A 68 2.19 5.40 -1.95
CA LEU A 68 3.27 6.14 -2.57
C LEU A 68 2.78 6.84 -3.83
N LEU A 69 2.12 6.09 -4.70
CA LEU A 69 1.58 6.60 -5.94
C LEU A 69 0.52 7.68 -5.71
N ALA A 70 -0.38 7.48 -4.73
CA ALA A 70 -1.31 8.52 -4.30
C ALA A 70 -0.57 9.81 -3.89
N SER A 71 0.55 9.70 -3.18
CA SER A 71 1.35 10.86 -2.78
C SER A 71 2.03 11.55 -3.95
N ILE A 72 2.48 10.82 -4.98
CA ILE A 72 3.08 11.40 -6.19
C ILE A 72 2.01 12.17 -6.95
N ILE A 73 0.86 11.56 -7.20
CA ILE A 73 -0.26 12.16 -7.96
C ILE A 73 -0.74 13.44 -7.26
N ILE A 74 -1.02 13.38 -5.95
CA ILE A 74 -1.49 14.56 -5.19
C ILE A 74 -0.47 15.71 -5.23
N ARG A 75 0.83 15.42 -5.25
CA ARG A 75 1.87 16.44 -5.28
C ARG A 75 2.11 17.02 -6.67
N GLY A 76 1.98 16.20 -7.71
CA GLY A 76 2.15 16.64 -9.10
C GLY A 76 0.96 17.43 -9.61
N TYR A 77 -0.25 17.01 -9.26
CA TYR A 77 -1.48 17.52 -9.87
C TYR A 77 -2.38 18.26 -8.88
N GLY A 78 -2.16 18.17 -7.56
CA GLY A 78 -2.99 18.82 -6.54
C GLY A 78 -4.33 18.12 -6.31
N ASN A 79 -5.06 17.80 -7.39
CA ASN A 79 -6.27 17.00 -7.39
C ASN A 79 -6.23 15.90 -8.46
N ILE A 80 -7.09 14.90 -8.26
CA ILE A 80 -7.25 13.76 -9.16
C ILE A 80 -7.77 14.17 -10.53
N SER A 81 -8.63 15.20 -10.55
CA SER A 81 -9.30 15.73 -11.72
C SER A 81 -8.34 16.47 -12.66
N ASP A 82 -7.17 16.86 -12.15
CA ASP A 82 -6.17 17.64 -12.90
C ASP A 82 -5.16 16.73 -13.62
N MET A 83 -5.21 15.42 -13.39
CA MET A 83 -4.35 14.44 -14.04
C MET A 83 -4.98 13.93 -15.35
N PRO A 84 -4.25 13.93 -16.48
CA PRO A 84 -4.78 13.47 -17.77
C PRO A 84 -5.28 12.02 -17.72
N PRO A 85 -6.45 11.69 -18.30
CA PRO A 85 -7.02 10.33 -18.35
C PRO A 85 -6.10 9.28 -18.96
N GLU A 86 -5.22 9.66 -19.88
CA GLU A 86 -4.26 8.77 -20.54
C GLU A 86 -3.18 8.32 -19.55
N LEU A 87 -2.66 9.26 -18.77
CA LEU A 87 -1.70 9.03 -17.70
C LEU A 87 -2.29 8.14 -16.59
N TRP A 88 -3.59 8.24 -16.33
CA TRP A 88 -4.30 7.32 -15.42
C TRP A 88 -4.24 5.87 -15.89
N ASN A 89 -4.47 5.64 -17.17
CA ASN A 89 -4.44 4.30 -17.76
C ASN A 89 -3.03 3.70 -17.73
N GLU A 90 -2.00 4.49 -17.97
CA GLU A 90 -0.62 4.01 -17.91
C GLU A 90 -0.18 3.64 -16.49
N VAL A 91 -0.50 4.51 -15.53
CA VAL A 91 -0.11 4.35 -14.12
C VAL A 91 -0.86 3.20 -13.43
N SER A 92 -2.14 2.98 -13.77
CA SER A 92 -2.98 1.93 -13.19
C SER A 92 -2.70 0.53 -13.75
N LYS A 93 -2.29 0.44 -15.02
CA LYS A 93 -2.11 -0.83 -15.71
C LYS A 93 -0.75 -1.48 -15.45
N LYS A 94 0.22 -0.74 -14.88
CA LYS A 94 1.55 -1.27 -14.60
C LYS A 94 1.86 -1.18 -13.10
N PHE A 95 1.62 -2.28 -12.39
CA PHE A 95 2.39 -2.53 -11.17
C PHE A 95 3.86 -2.76 -11.59
N PRO A 96 4.85 -2.11 -10.97
CA PRO A 96 6.24 -2.31 -11.33
C PRO A 96 6.63 -3.79 -11.17
N THR A 97 7.11 -4.42 -12.24
CA THR A 97 7.46 -5.84 -12.28
C THR A 97 8.59 -6.24 -11.33
N GLU A 98 9.38 -5.25 -10.93
CA GLU A 98 10.55 -5.37 -10.08
C GLU A 98 10.21 -5.40 -8.58
N LEU A 99 8.96 -5.06 -8.25
CA LEU A 99 8.43 -5.10 -6.89
C LEU A 99 7.74 -6.43 -6.61
N THR A 100 7.81 -6.84 -5.36
CA THR A 100 7.14 -8.03 -4.84
C THR A 100 5.64 -7.82 -4.86
N LYS A 101 4.93 -8.63 -5.64
CA LYS A 101 3.47 -8.58 -5.70
C LYS A 101 2.88 -9.06 -4.38
N PRO A 102 1.96 -8.32 -3.74
CA PRO A 102 1.25 -8.79 -2.55
C PRO A 102 0.34 -9.97 -2.89
N ASP A 103 0.30 -10.98 -2.03
CA ASP A 103 -0.68 -12.06 -2.12
C ASP A 103 -2.09 -11.60 -1.72
N LEU A 104 -2.16 -10.58 -0.86
CA LEU A 104 -3.41 -9.91 -0.47
C LEU A 104 -3.14 -8.43 -0.16
N THR A 105 -4.00 -7.58 -0.70
CA THR A 105 -4.06 -6.16 -0.35
C THR A 105 -5.36 -5.85 0.41
N ILE A 106 -5.24 -5.36 1.64
CA ILE A 106 -6.38 -4.88 2.42
C ILE A 106 -6.41 -3.36 2.39
N TYR A 107 -7.51 -2.79 1.88
CA TYR A 107 -7.79 -1.38 1.96
C TYR A 107 -8.90 -1.11 2.97
N VAL A 108 -8.61 -0.29 3.99
CA VAL A 108 -9.64 0.15 4.95
C VAL A 108 -10.13 1.52 4.52
N ASP A 109 -11.35 1.56 4.00
CA ASP A 109 -12.05 2.79 3.65
C ASP A 109 -12.84 3.29 4.87
N PHE A 110 -12.42 4.42 5.41
CA PHE A 110 -13.12 5.03 6.53
C PHE A 110 -14.25 5.90 5.99
N ASN A 111 -15.49 5.41 6.09
CA ASN A 111 -16.70 6.14 5.69
C ASN A 111 -16.81 7.42 6.53
N SER A 112 -16.39 8.53 5.93
CA SER A 112 -16.40 9.87 6.52
C SER A 112 -17.16 10.78 5.56
N SER A 113 -18.15 11.51 6.06
CA SER A 113 -18.82 12.59 5.31
C SER A 113 -17.85 13.69 4.86
N ARG A 114 -16.63 13.73 5.43
CA ARG A 114 -15.49 14.56 5.01
C ARG A 114 -14.44 13.67 4.34
N VAL A 115 -14.74 13.15 3.16
CA VAL A 115 -13.76 12.39 2.36
C VAL A 115 -12.69 13.36 1.85
N SER A 116 -11.49 13.32 2.45
CA SER A 116 -10.35 14.12 1.99
C SER A 116 -10.00 13.80 0.53
N THR A 117 -9.43 14.75 -0.21
CA THR A 117 -8.89 14.51 -1.58
C THR A 117 -7.96 13.30 -1.62
N THR A 118 -7.17 13.10 -0.55
CA THR A 118 -6.29 11.94 -0.40
C THR A 118 -7.04 10.62 -0.37
N THR A 119 -8.21 10.57 0.26
CA THR A 119 -9.04 9.36 0.32
C THR A 119 -9.69 9.07 -1.04
N LYS A 120 -10.17 10.10 -1.76
CA LYS A 120 -10.74 9.94 -3.11
C LYS A 120 -9.71 9.36 -4.09
N VAL A 121 -8.48 9.89 -4.08
CA VAL A 121 -7.36 9.38 -4.88
C VAL A 121 -7.06 7.93 -4.55
N ARG A 122 -7.05 7.56 -3.26
CA ARG A 122 -6.78 6.18 -2.86
C ARG A 122 -7.89 5.24 -3.30
N ASN A 123 -9.17 5.60 -3.11
CA ASN A 123 -10.30 4.78 -3.55
C ASN A 123 -10.22 4.50 -5.05
N LEU A 124 -9.91 5.52 -5.87
CA LEU A 124 -9.73 5.34 -7.31
C LEU A 124 -8.55 4.43 -7.62
N LEU A 125 -7.40 4.64 -6.98
CA LEU A 125 -6.24 3.77 -7.21
C LEU A 125 -6.55 2.31 -6.87
N TYR A 126 -7.22 2.04 -5.75
CA TYR A 126 -7.58 0.66 -5.38
C TYR A 126 -8.60 0.03 -6.33
N SER A 127 -9.57 0.78 -6.88
CA SER A 127 -10.47 0.23 -7.91
C SER A 127 -9.72 -0.07 -9.22
N LEU A 128 -8.73 0.74 -9.56
CA LEU A 128 -7.91 0.58 -10.76
C LEU A 128 -6.87 -0.56 -10.65
N PHE A 129 -6.31 -0.80 -9.46
CA PHE A 129 -5.31 -1.84 -9.23
C PHE A 129 -5.88 -3.25 -9.01
N ASN A 130 -7.21 -3.41 -9.07
CA ASN A 130 -7.88 -4.67 -8.74
C ASN A 130 -7.37 -5.88 -9.56
N ASN A 131 -6.80 -5.63 -10.75
CA ASN A 131 -6.29 -6.68 -11.63
C ASN A 131 -4.75 -6.78 -11.66
N THR A 132 -4.01 -5.84 -11.07
CA THR A 132 -2.55 -5.73 -11.24
C THR A 132 -1.76 -5.93 -9.94
N MET A 133 -2.32 -5.57 -8.78
CA MET A 133 -1.63 -5.71 -7.47
C MET A 133 -1.93 -7.01 -6.71
N GLY A 134 -2.70 -7.92 -7.32
CA GLY A 134 -3.19 -9.12 -6.65
C GLY A 134 -4.56 -8.88 -6.00
N PRO A 135 -5.09 -9.87 -5.27
CA PRO A 135 -6.40 -9.79 -4.64
C PRO A 135 -6.52 -8.56 -3.73
N ILE A 136 -7.53 -7.72 -3.97
CA ILE A 136 -7.84 -6.55 -3.14
C ILE A 136 -9.13 -6.82 -2.35
N ARG A 137 -9.11 -6.49 -1.06
CA ARG A 137 -10.29 -6.50 -0.18
C ARG A 137 -10.49 -5.12 0.43
N ILE A 138 -11.63 -4.51 0.13
CA ILE A 138 -12.01 -3.20 0.65
C ILE A 138 -12.91 -3.40 1.87
N ILE A 139 -12.51 -2.83 3.01
CA ILE A 139 -13.24 -2.87 4.27
C ILE A 139 -13.77 -1.46 4.53
N GLN A 140 -15.10 -1.28 4.44
CA GLN A 140 -15.75 -0.02 4.78
C GLN A 140 -16.11 0.03 6.27
N LYS A 141 -15.58 1.01 7.01
CA LYS A 141 -15.83 1.16 8.46
C LYS A 141 -15.93 2.64 8.88
N PRO A 142 -16.64 2.96 9.97
CA PRO A 142 -16.58 4.29 10.58
C PRO A 142 -15.19 4.57 11.19
N LEU A 143 -14.81 5.85 11.26
CA LEU A 143 -13.43 6.32 11.51
C LEU A 143 -12.79 5.90 12.85
N ASN A 144 -13.56 5.35 13.79
CA ASN A 144 -13.14 5.09 15.17
C ASN A 144 -13.31 3.64 15.65
N ASP A 145 -13.59 2.68 14.76
CA ASP A 145 -13.86 1.29 15.15
C ASP A 145 -12.64 0.38 14.93
N HIS A 146 -11.56 0.65 15.67
CA HIS A 146 -10.29 -0.05 15.51
C HIS A 146 -10.40 -1.55 15.80
N GLU A 147 -11.09 -1.95 16.86
CA GLU A 147 -11.23 -3.36 17.24
C GLU A 147 -12.02 -4.15 16.20
N LYS A 148 -13.19 -3.67 15.77
CA LYS A 148 -13.97 -4.37 14.74
C LYS A 148 -13.29 -4.34 13.38
N THR A 149 -12.50 -3.31 13.08
CA THR A 149 -11.67 -3.29 11.87
C THR A 149 -10.64 -4.43 11.93
N MET A 150 -9.96 -4.60 13.06
CA MET A 150 -9.00 -5.68 13.23
C MET A 150 -9.63 -7.07 13.16
N ASP A 151 -10.82 -7.25 13.73
CA ASP A 151 -11.53 -8.53 13.65
C ASP A 151 -12.03 -8.83 12.24
N THR A 152 -12.48 -7.80 11.51
CA THR A 152 -12.83 -7.94 10.10
C THR A 152 -11.61 -8.39 9.26
N ILE A 153 -10.45 -7.79 9.51
CA ILE A 153 -9.19 -8.18 8.85
C ILE A 153 -8.84 -9.64 9.15
N LYS A 154 -8.92 -10.07 10.40
CA LYS A 154 -8.67 -11.48 10.76
C LYS A 154 -9.64 -12.42 10.07
N ASN A 155 -10.93 -12.10 10.04
CA ASN A 155 -11.95 -12.95 9.42
C ASN A 155 -11.76 -13.09 7.91
N ILE A 156 -11.17 -12.09 7.26
CA ILE A 156 -10.76 -12.17 5.85
C ILE A 156 -9.51 -13.03 5.69
N LEU A 157 -8.53 -12.91 6.60
CA LEU A 157 -7.25 -13.60 6.49
C LEU A 157 -7.32 -15.09 6.84
N LEU A 158 -7.87 -15.42 8.02
CA LEU A 158 -7.79 -16.75 8.62
C LEU A 158 -8.29 -17.89 7.71
N PRO A 159 -9.36 -17.74 6.90
CA PRO A 159 -9.83 -18.83 6.01
C PRO A 159 -8.87 -19.20 4.89
N HIS A 160 -7.92 -18.31 4.56
CA HIS A 160 -6.96 -18.48 3.47
C HIS A 160 -5.57 -18.85 3.97
N LEU A 161 -5.40 -19.00 5.28
CA LEU A 161 -4.13 -19.30 5.92
C LEU A 161 -4.14 -20.72 6.51
N ASP A 162 -3.01 -21.44 6.39
CA ASP A 162 -2.80 -22.70 7.11
C ASP A 162 -2.36 -22.46 8.56
N GLN A 163 -2.08 -23.54 9.28
CA GLN A 163 -1.59 -23.50 10.65
C GLN A 163 -0.23 -22.81 10.81
N ASN A 164 0.54 -22.70 9.72
CA ASN A 164 1.83 -22.01 9.64
C ASN A 164 1.69 -20.60 9.04
N LEU A 165 0.46 -20.12 8.81
CA LEU A 165 0.15 -18.82 8.21
C LEU A 165 0.64 -18.68 6.77
N ASN A 166 0.80 -19.79 6.04
CA ASN A 166 0.98 -19.80 4.60
C ASN A 166 -0.38 -19.68 3.91
N ILE A 167 -0.40 -19.10 2.73
CA ILE A 167 -1.62 -19.00 1.92
C ILE A 167 -1.89 -20.36 1.27
N VAL A 168 -3.06 -20.94 1.57
CA VAL A 168 -3.44 -22.31 1.14
C VAL A 168 -4.67 -22.38 0.24
N LYS A 169 -5.40 -21.27 0.05
CA LYS A 169 -6.53 -21.20 -0.87
C LYS A 169 -6.49 -19.90 -1.65
N ASP A 170 -6.63 -20.01 -2.97
CA ASP A 170 -6.75 -18.86 -3.85
C ASP A 170 -7.98 -18.00 -3.47
N TRP A 171 -7.83 -16.69 -3.62
CA TRP A 171 -8.77 -15.67 -3.13
C TRP A 171 -10.01 -15.45 -4.02
N TYR A 172 -10.41 -16.47 -4.81
CA TYR A 172 -11.49 -16.39 -5.80
C TYR A 172 -12.88 -16.60 -5.19
#